data_AF-A0A7K4FQ04-F1
#
_entry.id   AF-A0A7K4FQ04-F1
#
_cell.length_a   1.000
_cell.length_b   1.000
_cell.length_c   1.000
_cell.angle_alpha   90.00
_cell.angle_beta   90.00
_cell.angle_gamma   90.00
#
_symmetry.space_group_name_H-M   'P 1'
#
loop_
_entity.id
_entity.type
_entity.pdbx_description
1 polymer ?
#
loop_
_entity_poly.entity_id
_entity_poly.type
_entity_poly.pdbx_seq_one_letter_code
_entity_poly.pdbx_strand_id
1 'polypeptide(L)'
;MDMNKTYLSRRTISSNLYLSFSRDEWAKRSGNLNITLSESDIKGILALNDKITASEIQDFYFPITRLLQLSINNNINLYRERNDFMGIKPRKMPFIIGVTGSVAVGKSTTSRLLKTLLERINPDLRIYIVSTDNFLKSNARLMEENIMERKGFPESYETQDLINFLVDIKSGVARTQIPVYSHLKYDILPEKQDI
;
A
#
# COMPACT_ATOMS: atom_id res chain seq x y z
N MET A 1 24.47 44.54 -36.48
CA MET A 1 25.45 43.86 -35.62
C MET A 1 24.72 43.41 -34.36
N ASP A 2 24.26 42.16 -34.44
CA ASP A 2 23.85 41.20 -33.41
C ASP A 2 23.49 41.64 -32.00
N MET A 3 22.22 41.38 -31.62
CA MET A 3 21.92 40.66 -30.38
C MET A 3 20.46 40.15 -30.34
N ASN A 4 20.06 39.28 -31.28
CA ASN A 4 18.82 38.51 -31.12
C ASN A 4 19.07 37.35 -30.15
N LYS A 5 18.83 37.60 -28.86
CA LYS A 5 18.66 36.55 -27.86
C LYS A 5 17.39 35.79 -28.21
N THR A 6 17.56 34.66 -28.90
CA THR A 6 16.54 33.63 -29.05
C THR A 6 16.18 33.12 -27.65
N TYR A 7 15.13 33.70 -27.07
CA TYR A 7 14.46 33.10 -25.92
C TYR A 7 13.99 31.71 -26.36
N LEU A 8 14.60 30.67 -25.76
CA LEU A 8 14.15 29.30 -25.87
C LEU A 8 12.63 29.28 -25.60
N SER A 9 11.85 29.00 -26.64
CA SER A 9 10.42 28.85 -26.53
C SER A 9 10.13 27.84 -25.43
N ARG A 10 9.26 28.22 -24.47
CA ARG A 10 8.73 27.32 -23.43
C ARG A 10 8.38 25.97 -24.08
N ARG A 11 9.07 24.90 -23.67
CA ARG A 11 8.65 23.53 -23.99
C ARG A 11 7.23 23.34 -23.48
N THR A 12 6.26 23.22 -24.39
CA THR A 12 4.97 22.62 -24.06
C THR A 12 5.23 21.12 -23.93
N ILE A 13 5.58 20.65 -22.73
CA ILE A 13 5.62 19.23 -22.42
C ILE A 13 4.16 18.76 -22.39
N SER A 14 3.60 18.42 -23.55
CA SER A 14 2.39 17.60 -23.62
C SER A 14 2.81 16.15 -23.45
N SER A 15 3.01 15.72 -22.21
CA SER A 15 3.13 14.31 -21.86
C SER A 15 2.20 14.04 -20.69
N ASN A 16 1.04 13.47 -20.98
CA ASN A 16 0.13 13.03 -19.93
C ASN A 16 0.79 11.85 -19.20
N LEU A 17 1.35 12.10 -18.01
CA LEU A 17 2.08 11.11 -17.19
C LEU A 17 1.16 10.00 -16.63
N TYR A 18 -0.15 10.18 -16.77
CA TYR A 18 -1.17 9.30 -16.24
C TYR A 18 -2.12 8.86 -17.35
N LEU A 19 -2.55 7.60 -17.26
CA LEU A 19 -3.67 7.09 -18.03
C LEU A 19 -4.95 7.37 -17.25
N SER A 20 -5.90 8.03 -17.91
CA SER A 20 -7.23 8.28 -17.36
C SER A 20 -8.23 7.31 -17.95
N PHE A 21 -9.15 6.83 -17.10
CA PHE A 21 -10.23 5.94 -17.51
C PHE A 21 -11.53 6.45 -16.90
N SER A 22 -12.61 6.41 -17.69
CA SER A 22 -13.96 6.41 -17.14
C SER A 22 -14.22 5.13 -16.35
N ARG A 23 -15.27 5.13 -15.53
CA ARG A 23 -15.68 3.95 -14.74
C ARG A 23 -15.90 2.73 -15.63
N ASP A 24 -16.61 2.90 -16.75
CA ASP A 24 -16.94 1.79 -17.65
C ASP A 24 -15.71 1.25 -18.39
N GLU A 25 -14.74 2.11 -18.72
CA GLU A 25 -13.48 1.69 -19.31
C GLU A 25 -12.61 0.93 -18.30
N TRP A 26 -12.60 1.38 -17.05
CA TRP A 26 -11.84 0.75 -15.96
C TRP A 26 -12.38 -0.63 -15.60
N ALA A 27 -13.71 -0.75 -15.46
CA ALA A 27 -14.38 -2.01 -15.10
C ALA A 27 -14.04 -3.15 -16.07
N LYS A 28 -13.89 -2.84 -17.36
CA LYS A 28 -13.51 -3.80 -18.42
C LYS A 28 -12.07 -4.33 -18.29
N ARG A 29 -11.22 -3.73 -17.45
CA ARG A 29 -9.81 -4.13 -17.26
C ARG A 29 -9.61 -5.24 -16.24
N SER A 30 -10.67 -5.69 -15.58
CA SER A 30 -10.65 -6.89 -14.73
C SER A 30 -10.21 -8.16 -15.49
N GLY A 31 -10.46 -8.20 -16.81
CA GLY A 31 -10.15 -9.35 -17.69
C GLY A 31 -10.67 -10.69 -17.12
N ASN A 32 -10.03 -11.80 -17.48
CA ASN A 32 -10.28 -13.11 -16.86
C ASN A 32 -9.55 -13.22 -15.52
N LEU A 33 -9.83 -12.32 -14.59
CA LEU A 33 -9.54 -12.61 -13.20
C LEU A 33 -10.36 -13.87 -12.89
N ASN A 34 -9.70 -15.03 -12.76
CA ASN A 34 -10.32 -16.31 -12.38
C ASN A 34 -10.79 -16.28 -10.92
N ILE A 35 -11.34 -15.15 -10.48
CA ILE A 35 -12.00 -14.98 -9.22
C ILE A 35 -13.48 -15.19 -9.52
N THR A 36 -13.91 -16.44 -9.51
CA THR A 36 -15.32 -16.69 -9.23
C THR A 36 -15.50 -16.38 -7.75
N LEU A 37 -15.61 -15.10 -7.38
CA LEU A 37 -16.13 -14.75 -6.07
C LEU A 37 -17.57 -15.24 -6.08
N SER A 38 -17.85 -16.27 -5.31
CA SER A 38 -19.23 -16.66 -5.06
C SER A 38 -19.99 -15.49 -4.42
N GLU A 39 -21.31 -15.49 -4.48
CA GLU A 39 -22.09 -14.49 -3.72
C GLU A 39 -21.76 -14.55 -2.22
N SER A 40 -21.39 -15.72 -1.70
CA SER A 40 -20.93 -15.88 -0.31
C SER A 40 -19.60 -15.17 -0.06
N ASP A 41 -18.72 -15.17 -1.05
CA ASP A 41 -17.43 -14.50 -0.98
C ASP A 41 -17.56 -12.98 -0.96
N ILE A 42 -18.49 -12.46 -1.76
CA ILE A 42 -18.86 -11.04 -1.78
C ILE A 42 -19.54 -10.69 -0.46
N LYS A 43 -20.50 -11.49 0.04
CA LYS A 43 -21.14 -11.27 1.34
C LYS A 43 -20.15 -11.25 2.50
N GLY A 44 -19.16 -12.15 2.52
CA GLY A 44 -18.10 -12.14 3.53
C GLY A 44 -17.24 -10.87 3.48
N ILE A 45 -16.95 -10.37 2.28
CA ILE A 45 -16.28 -9.08 2.09
C ILE A 45 -17.16 -7.91 2.56
N LEU A 46 -18.44 -7.92 2.19
CA LEU A 46 -19.41 -6.89 2.57
C LEU A 46 -19.67 -6.87 4.07
N ALA A 47 -19.67 -8.02 4.74
CA ALA A 47 -19.79 -8.12 6.19
C ALA A 47 -18.60 -7.49 6.95
N LEU A 48 -17.45 -7.30 6.28
CA LEU A 48 -16.32 -6.56 6.83
C LEU A 48 -16.48 -5.04 6.66
N ASN A 49 -17.43 -4.59 5.85
CA ASN A 49 -17.64 -3.18 5.54
C ASN A 49 -19.02 -2.87 4.94
N ASP A 50 -19.91 -2.32 5.78
CA ASP A 50 -21.32 -2.03 5.45
C ASP A 50 -21.53 -0.97 4.36
N LYS A 51 -20.47 -0.29 3.87
CA LYS A 51 -20.59 0.85 2.95
C LYS A 51 -20.23 0.56 1.49
N ILE A 52 -19.54 -0.53 1.20
CA ILE A 52 -19.14 -0.86 -0.19
C ILE A 52 -20.22 -1.72 -0.83
N THR A 53 -20.50 -1.51 -2.11
CA THR A 53 -21.45 -2.32 -2.89
C THR A 53 -20.76 -3.41 -3.70
N ALA A 54 -21.50 -4.45 -4.08
CA ALA A 54 -20.98 -5.52 -4.94
C ALA A 54 -20.52 -4.99 -6.31
N SER A 55 -21.22 -4.00 -6.88
CA SER A 55 -20.83 -3.36 -8.13
C SER A 55 -19.55 -2.56 -8.00
N GLU A 56 -19.32 -1.85 -6.89
CA GLU A 56 -18.03 -1.17 -6.65
C GLU A 56 -16.85 -2.15 -6.56
N ILE A 57 -17.06 -3.31 -5.92
CA ILE A 57 -16.04 -4.37 -5.86
C ILE A 57 -15.67 -4.84 -7.27
N GLN A 58 -16.68 -5.11 -8.11
CA GLN A 58 -16.49 -5.58 -9.47
C GLN A 58 -15.87 -4.50 -10.38
N ASP A 59 -16.41 -3.29 -10.36
CA ASP A 59 -16.04 -2.22 -11.27
C ASP A 59 -14.66 -1.64 -10.95
N PHE A 60 -14.31 -1.50 -9.66
CA PHE A 60 -13.09 -0.80 -9.25
C PHE A 60 -12.03 -1.73 -8.68
N TYR A 61 -12.40 -2.58 -7.71
CA TYR A 61 -11.42 -3.34 -6.95
C TYR A 61 -10.90 -4.56 -7.70
N PHE A 62 -11.69 -5.20 -8.56
CA PHE A 62 -11.18 -6.29 -9.40
C PHE A 62 -10.09 -5.81 -10.37
N PRO A 63 -10.27 -4.76 -11.19
CA PRO A 63 -9.19 -4.26 -12.03
C PRO A 63 -7.93 -3.86 -11.25
N ILE A 64 -8.08 -3.18 -10.10
CA ILE A 64 -6.93 -2.81 -9.24
C ILE A 64 -6.22 -4.08 -8.74
N THR A 65 -6.98 -5.06 -8.25
CA THR A 65 -6.44 -6.33 -7.76
C THR A 65 -5.66 -7.06 -8.85
N ARG A 66 -6.16 -7.10 -10.08
CA ARG A 66 -5.44 -7.67 -11.23
C ARG A 66 -4.14 -6.92 -11.49
N LEU A 67 -4.19 -5.59 -11.52
CA LEU A 67 -3.01 -4.78 -11.78
C LEU A 67 -1.93 -5.02 -10.72
N LEU A 68 -2.34 -5.12 -9.45
CA LEU A 68 -1.44 -5.47 -8.34
C LEU A 68 -0.88 -6.88 -8.52
N GLN A 69 -1.70 -7.87 -8.86
CA GLN A 69 -1.24 -9.25 -9.12
C GLN A 69 -0.18 -9.29 -10.23
N LEU A 70 -0.42 -8.61 -11.35
CA LEU A 70 0.55 -8.51 -12.45
C LEU A 70 1.85 -7.85 -11.98
N SER A 71 1.75 -6.78 -11.21
CA SER A 71 2.90 -6.04 -10.68
C SER A 71 3.72 -6.90 -9.70
N ILE A 72 3.06 -7.63 -8.80
CA ILE A 72 3.68 -8.54 -7.84
C ILE A 72 4.40 -9.67 -8.58
N ASN A 73 3.73 -10.34 -9.52
CA ASN A 73 4.29 -11.45 -10.27
C ASN A 73 5.52 -11.01 -11.09
N ASN A 74 5.42 -9.87 -11.78
CA ASN A 74 6.54 -9.32 -12.55
C ASN A 74 7.71 -8.96 -11.66
N ASN A 75 7.46 -8.39 -10.48
CA ASN A 75 8.53 -8.04 -9.54
C ASN A 75 9.25 -9.29 -8.99
N ILE A 76 8.48 -10.34 -8.65
CA ILE A 76 9.04 -11.62 -8.20
C ILE A 76 9.88 -12.27 -9.29
N ASN A 77 9.40 -12.30 -10.53
CA ASN A 77 10.13 -12.88 -11.66
C ASN A 77 11.41 -12.12 -11.95
N LEU A 78 11.34 -10.78 -12.05
CA LEU A 78 12.51 -9.94 -12.27
C LEU A 78 13.55 -10.11 -11.14
N TYR A 79 13.09 -10.21 -9.89
CA TYR A 79 13.97 -10.45 -8.77
C TYR A 79 14.67 -11.82 -8.88
N ARG A 80 13.93 -12.87 -9.25
CA ARG A 80 14.51 -14.21 -9.46
C ARG A 80 15.56 -14.20 -10.57
N GLU A 81 15.20 -13.73 -11.76
CA GLU A 81 16.09 -13.72 -12.94
C GLU A 81 17.38 -12.93 -12.67
N ARG A 82 17.29 -11.80 -11.96
CA ARG A 82 18.46 -11.01 -11.58
C ARG A 82 19.38 -11.77 -10.62
N ASN A 83 18.83 -12.47 -9.63
CA ASN A 83 19.64 -13.26 -8.68
C ASN A 83 20.30 -14.45 -9.38
N ASP A 84 19.57 -15.12 -10.27
CA ASP A 84 20.09 -16.24 -11.06
C ASP A 84 21.26 -15.79 -11.94
N PHE A 85 21.14 -14.63 -12.60
CA PHE A 85 22.23 -14.02 -13.38
C PHE A 85 23.48 -13.73 -12.53
N MET A 86 23.29 -13.26 -11.28
CA MET A 86 24.41 -12.99 -10.37
C MET A 86 24.95 -14.24 -9.64
N GLY A 87 24.30 -15.40 -9.79
CA GLY A 87 24.63 -16.61 -9.03
C GLY A 87 24.36 -16.50 -7.52
N ILE A 88 23.47 -15.59 -7.11
CA ILE A 88 23.12 -15.36 -5.70
C ILE A 88 21.88 -16.19 -5.36
N LYS A 89 21.90 -16.90 -4.24
CA LYS A 89 20.71 -17.61 -3.76
C LYS A 89 19.61 -16.57 -3.41
N PRO A 90 18.44 -16.60 -4.08
CA PRO A 90 17.42 -15.59 -3.84
C PRO A 90 16.87 -15.71 -2.42
N ARG A 91 16.68 -14.56 -1.77
CA ARG A 91 15.88 -14.46 -0.53
C ARG A 91 14.46 -14.07 -0.89
N LYS A 92 13.47 -14.39 -0.05
CA LYS A 92 12.13 -13.87 -0.26
C LYS A 92 12.18 -12.35 -0.05
N MET A 93 11.94 -11.58 -1.12
CA MET A 93 11.81 -10.13 -1.05
C MET A 93 10.32 -9.76 -1.07
N PRO A 94 9.78 -9.19 0.02
CA PRO A 94 8.38 -8.75 0.05
C PRO A 94 8.09 -7.62 -0.93
N PHE A 95 6.90 -7.64 -1.51
CA PHE A 95 6.34 -6.55 -2.30
C PHE A 95 5.58 -5.59 -1.38
N ILE A 96 5.88 -4.30 -1.44
CA ILE A 96 5.31 -3.28 -0.54
C ILE A 96 4.36 -2.40 -1.34
N ILE A 97 3.14 -2.21 -0.83
CA ILE A 97 2.11 -1.34 -1.41
C ILE A 97 1.82 -0.24 -0.40
N GLY A 98 2.09 1.02 -0.77
CA GLY A 98 1.71 2.18 0.03
C GLY A 98 0.29 2.63 -0.28
N VAL A 99 -0.57 2.72 0.73
CA VAL A 99 -1.93 3.26 0.62
C VAL A 99 -1.99 4.58 1.38
N THR A 100 -2.12 5.69 0.65
CA THR A 100 -2.10 7.06 1.18
C THR A 100 -3.41 7.80 0.92
N GLY A 101 -3.58 8.96 1.55
CA GLY A 101 -4.77 9.80 1.46
C GLY A 101 -5.18 10.42 2.78
N SER A 102 -6.15 11.33 2.74
CA SER A 102 -6.61 12.08 3.92
C SER A 102 -7.21 11.18 5.01
N VAL A 103 -7.37 11.72 6.21
CA VAL A 103 -8.10 11.06 7.31
C VAL A 103 -9.54 10.79 6.87
N ALA A 104 -10.09 9.65 7.28
CA ALA A 104 -11.45 9.19 6.96
C ALA A 104 -11.79 8.95 5.46
N VAL A 105 -10.83 9.08 4.53
CA VAL A 105 -11.07 8.82 3.08
C VAL A 105 -11.28 7.33 2.74
N GLY A 106 -11.10 6.41 3.70
CA GLY A 106 -11.32 4.97 3.49
C GLY A 106 -10.05 4.12 3.25
N LYS A 107 -8.85 4.60 3.59
CA LYS A 107 -7.58 3.85 3.42
C LYS A 107 -7.62 2.43 4.03
N SER A 108 -8.06 2.32 5.27
CA SER A 108 -8.11 1.03 5.98
C SER A 108 -9.12 0.07 5.35
N THR A 109 -10.25 0.62 4.92
CA THR A 109 -11.28 -0.09 4.14
C THR A 109 -10.69 -0.66 2.85
N THR A 110 -10.07 0.20 2.02
CA THR A 110 -9.43 -0.20 0.77
C THR A 110 -8.35 -1.26 0.99
N SER A 111 -7.51 -1.10 2.02
CA SER A 111 -6.41 -2.02 2.32
C SER A 111 -6.92 -3.41 2.72
N ARG A 112 -7.95 -3.49 3.57
CA ARG A 112 -8.56 -4.77 3.99
C ARG A 112 -9.25 -5.48 2.82
N LEU A 113 -9.93 -4.73 1.97
CA LEU A 113 -10.56 -5.27 0.77
C LEU A 113 -9.52 -5.84 -0.19
N LEU A 114 -8.49 -5.07 -0.53
CA LEU A 114 -7.40 -5.53 -1.40
C LEU A 114 -6.66 -6.73 -0.82
N LYS A 115 -6.39 -6.76 0.49
CA LYS A 115 -5.82 -7.95 1.16
C LYS A 115 -6.69 -9.17 0.91
N THR A 116 -7.99 -9.07 1.18
CA THR A 116 -8.94 -10.19 1.04
C THR A 116 -8.99 -10.69 -0.40
N LEU A 117 -9.03 -9.78 -1.38
CA LEU A 117 -9.04 -10.14 -2.80
C LEU A 117 -7.72 -10.78 -3.24
N LEU A 118 -6.58 -10.23 -2.82
CA LEU A 118 -5.25 -10.74 -3.16
C LEU A 118 -4.95 -12.11 -2.54
N GLU A 119 -5.36 -12.35 -1.30
CA GLU A 119 -5.22 -13.66 -0.65
C GLU A 119 -6.07 -14.74 -1.34
N ARG A 120 -7.24 -14.37 -1.87
CA ARG A 120 -8.08 -15.31 -2.61
C ARG A 120 -7.49 -15.73 -3.95
N ILE A 121 -6.90 -14.80 -4.69
CA ILE A 121 -6.33 -15.13 -6.00
C ILE A 121 -5.00 -15.84 -5.89
N ASN A 122 -4.25 -15.57 -4.83
CA ASN A 122 -2.94 -16.16 -4.56
C ASN A 122 -2.88 -16.67 -3.11
N PRO A 123 -3.43 -17.86 -2.80
CA PRO A 123 -3.47 -18.40 -1.44
C PRO A 123 -2.10 -18.58 -0.77
N ASP A 124 -1.04 -18.70 -1.56
CA ASP A 124 0.33 -18.84 -1.07
C ASP A 124 0.95 -17.51 -0.61
N LEU A 125 0.34 -16.36 -0.94
CA LEU A 125 0.81 -15.05 -0.49
C LEU A 125 0.41 -14.81 0.96
N ARG A 126 1.41 -14.52 1.79
CA ARG A 126 1.18 -13.95 3.12
C ARG A 126 1.14 -12.44 3.00
N ILE A 127 0.01 -11.84 3.36
CA ILE A 127 -0.22 -10.41 3.24
C ILE A 127 -0.42 -9.79 4.62
N TYR A 128 0.39 -8.78 4.94
CA TYR A 128 0.30 -8.01 6.17
C TYR A 128 -0.19 -6.60 5.87
N ILE A 129 -1.04 -6.06 6.73
CA ILE A 129 -1.42 -4.64 6.72
C ILE A 129 -0.75 -4.00 7.93
N VAL A 130 0.08 -2.99 7.68
CA VAL A 130 0.74 -2.20 8.71
C VAL A 130 0.28 -0.75 8.56
N SER A 131 -0.28 -0.20 9.63
CA SER A 131 -0.64 1.23 9.68
C SER A 131 0.60 2.05 10.04
N THR A 132 0.74 3.25 9.46
CA THR A 132 1.77 4.21 9.89
C THR A 132 1.53 4.71 11.31
N ASP A 133 0.30 4.64 11.82
CA ASP A 133 -0.06 5.03 13.19
C ASP A 133 0.73 4.21 14.23
N ASN A 134 1.14 2.98 13.88
CA ASN A 134 2.02 2.14 14.70
C ASN A 134 3.39 2.77 14.97
N PHE A 135 3.77 3.78 14.20
CA PHE A 135 5.03 4.50 14.33
C PHE A 135 4.81 5.93 14.86
N LEU A 136 3.67 6.23 15.47
CA LEU A 136 3.50 7.45 16.24
C LEU A 136 4.36 7.38 17.51
N LYS A 137 4.85 8.54 17.97
CA LYS A 137 5.39 8.68 19.32
C LYS A 137 4.31 8.37 20.36
N SER A 138 4.71 7.85 21.51
CA SER A 138 3.79 7.66 22.64
C SER A 138 3.24 9.01 23.12
N ASN A 139 2.06 9.02 23.73
CA ASN A 139 1.47 10.25 24.26
C ASN A 139 2.39 10.92 25.30
N ALA A 140 3.08 10.14 26.14
CA ALA A 140 4.06 10.66 27.09
C ALA A 140 5.17 11.47 26.38
N ARG A 141 5.74 10.91 25.30
CA ARG A 141 6.78 11.59 24.51
C ARG A 141 6.23 12.83 23.79
N LEU A 142 5.02 12.74 23.23
CA LEU A 142 4.36 13.89 22.59
C LEU A 142 4.09 15.04 23.57
N MET A 143 3.72 14.73 24.82
CA MET A 143 3.54 15.73 25.88
C MET A 143 4.86 16.36 26.31
N GLU A 144 5.91 15.55 26.52
CA GLU A 144 7.27 16.05 26.84
C GLU A 144 7.81 17.00 25.77
N GLU A 145 7.54 16.68 24.50
CA GLU A 145 7.97 17.48 23.35
C GLU A 145 7.02 18.65 23.01
N ASN A 146 5.91 18.83 23.75
CA ASN A 146 4.87 19.86 23.51
C ASN A 146 4.30 19.85 22.06
N ILE A 147 4.01 18.66 21.53
CA ILE A 147 3.47 18.47 20.17
C ILE A 147 2.23 17.57 20.14
N MET A 148 1.50 17.48 21.26
CA MET A 148 0.34 16.60 21.39
C MET A 148 -0.79 17.00 20.41
N GLU A 149 -0.99 18.28 20.20
CA GLU A 149 -1.93 18.87 19.24
C GLU A 149 -1.52 18.65 17.77
N ARG A 150 -0.27 18.27 17.55
CA ARG A 150 0.30 17.95 16.24
C ARG A 150 0.37 16.44 16.00
N LYS A 151 -0.32 15.63 16.81
CA LYS A 151 -0.43 14.19 16.60
C LYS A 151 -1.06 13.90 15.22
N GLY A 152 -0.34 13.14 14.40
CA GLY A 152 -0.68 12.86 13.01
C GLY A 152 0.09 13.71 11.98
N PHE A 153 0.82 14.74 12.40
CA PHE A 153 1.78 15.47 11.55
C PHE A 153 3.15 14.77 11.54
N PRO A 154 4.02 15.00 10.53
CA PRO A 154 5.28 14.26 10.36
C PRO A 154 6.16 14.16 11.62
N GLU A 155 6.28 15.24 12.39
CA GLU A 155 7.07 15.33 13.62
C GLU A 155 6.54 14.47 14.79
N SER A 156 5.29 14.04 14.73
CA SER A 156 4.68 13.16 15.73
C SER A 156 4.99 11.67 15.50
N TYR A 157 5.69 11.33 14.42
CA TYR A 157 6.09 9.95 14.09
C TYR A 157 7.57 9.69 14.39
N GLU A 158 7.84 8.47 14.85
CA GLU A 158 9.16 7.85 14.88
C GLU A 158 9.58 7.45 13.46
N THR A 159 9.86 8.44 12.63
CA THR A 159 10.12 8.24 11.19
C THR A 159 11.31 7.31 10.94
N GLN A 160 12.33 7.36 11.81
CA GLN A 160 13.49 6.48 11.70
C GLN A 160 13.11 5.00 11.90
N ASP A 161 12.20 4.71 12.83
CA ASP A 161 11.74 3.34 13.09
C ASP A 161 10.91 2.80 11.92
N LEU A 162 10.09 3.65 11.29
CA LEU A 162 9.37 3.29 10.07
C LEU A 162 10.34 2.98 8.93
N ILE A 163 11.38 3.80 8.73
CA ILE A 163 12.41 3.56 7.70
C ILE A 163 13.15 2.26 7.99
N ASN A 164 13.58 2.05 9.23
CA ASN A 164 14.29 0.84 9.64
C ASN A 164 13.43 -0.41 9.39
N PHE A 165 12.14 -0.37 9.73
CA PHE A 165 11.20 -1.44 9.43
C PHE A 165 11.14 -1.74 7.92
N LEU A 166 11.02 -0.72 7.06
CA LEU A 166 10.99 -0.93 5.61
C LEU A 166 12.30 -1.52 5.07
N VAL A 167 13.45 -1.11 5.64
CA VAL A 167 14.77 -1.65 5.31
C VAL A 167 14.88 -3.12 5.72
N ASP A 168 14.44 -3.49 6.92
CA ASP A 168 14.46 -4.88 7.41
C ASP A 168 13.63 -5.80 6.49
N ILE A 169 12.42 -5.35 6.15
CA ILE A 169 11.52 -6.06 5.24
C ILE A 169 12.18 -6.24 3.87
N LYS A 170 12.79 -5.19 3.31
CA LYS A 170 13.47 -5.28 2.00
C LYS A 170 14.78 -6.05 2.03
N SER A 171 15.41 -6.17 3.20
CA SER A 171 16.63 -6.98 3.41
C SER A 171 16.34 -8.47 3.61
N GLY A 172 15.06 -8.86 3.71
CA GLY A 172 14.62 -10.23 3.88
C GLY A 172 14.84 -10.76 5.30
N VAL A 173 14.80 -9.87 6.30
CA VAL A 173 14.79 -10.27 7.71
C VAL A 173 13.57 -11.16 7.97
N ALA A 174 13.79 -12.32 8.61
CA ALA A 174 12.77 -13.36 8.70
C ALA A 174 11.60 -13.02 9.64
N ARG A 175 11.86 -12.19 10.66
CA ARG A 175 10.87 -11.69 11.63
C ARG A 175 11.28 -10.31 12.07
N THR A 176 10.33 -9.37 12.11
CA THR A 176 10.54 -8.05 12.71
C THR A 176 9.39 -7.72 13.65
N GLN A 177 9.66 -6.87 14.63
CA GLN A 177 8.69 -6.45 15.63
C GLN A 177 8.39 -4.97 15.47
N ILE A 178 7.11 -4.64 15.36
CA ILE A 178 6.65 -3.26 15.25
C ILE A 178 5.83 -2.85 16.47
N PRO A 179 5.81 -1.55 16.83
CA PRO A 179 4.89 -1.07 17.86
C PRO A 179 3.43 -1.22 17.38
N VAL A 180 2.49 -1.18 18.33
CA VAL A 180 1.06 -1.33 18.03
C VAL A 180 0.31 -0.10 18.51
N TYR A 181 -0.35 0.59 17.58
CA TYR A 181 -1.25 1.69 17.93
C TYR A 181 -2.64 1.17 18.25
N SER A 182 -3.19 1.62 19.38
CA SER A 182 -4.57 1.30 19.76
C SER A 182 -5.44 2.54 19.62
N HIS A 183 -6.41 2.51 18.69
CA HIS A 183 -7.44 3.56 18.59
C HIS A 183 -8.33 3.66 19.83
N LEU A 184 -8.48 2.59 20.63
CA LEU A 184 -9.27 2.59 21.87
C LEU A 184 -8.58 3.39 22.99
N LYS A 185 -7.32 3.04 23.28
CA LYS A 185 -6.47 3.77 24.23
C LYS A 185 -5.93 5.09 23.70
N TYR A 186 -6.07 5.34 22.38
CA TYR A 186 -5.50 6.49 21.68
C TYR A 186 -3.99 6.67 21.92
N ASP A 187 -3.24 5.56 21.99
CA ASP A 187 -1.80 5.56 22.27
C ASP A 187 -1.12 4.28 21.75
N ILE A 188 0.21 4.28 21.74
CA ILE A 188 1.05 3.11 21.50
C ILE A 188 0.94 2.16 22.69
N LEU A 189 0.72 0.88 22.39
CA LEU A 189 0.68 -0.18 23.38
C LEU A 189 2.09 -0.63 23.78
N PRO A 190 2.28 -1.16 25.00
CA PRO A 190 3.54 -1.77 25.41
C PRO A 190 3.87 -3.04 24.61
N GLU A 191 2.85 -3.75 24.12
CA GLU A 191 3.03 -4.95 23.31
C GLU A 191 3.52 -4.60 21.89
N LYS A 192 4.31 -5.50 21.31
CA LYS A 192 4.75 -5.42 19.91
C LYS A 192 4.07 -6.50 19.06
N GLN A 193 3.89 -6.21 17.79
CA GLN A 193 3.38 -7.16 16.80
C GLN A 193 4.53 -7.76 16.00
N ASP A 194 4.55 -9.09 15.90
CA ASP A 194 5.43 -9.81 14.99
C ASP A 194 4.92 -9.72 13.54
N ILE A 195 5.83 -9.40 12.61
CA ILE A 195 5.63 -9.40 11.16
C ILE A 195 6.61 -10.39 10.52
#